data_AF-A0A4Y2R109-F1
#
_entry.id   AF-A0A4Y2R109-F1
#
_cell.length_a   1.000
_cell.length_b   1.000
_cell.length_c   1.000
_cell.angle_alpha   90.00
_cell.angle_beta   90.00
_cell.angle_gamma   90.00
#
_symmetry.space_group_name_H-M   'P 1'
#
loop_
_entity.id
_entity.type
_entity.pdbx_description
1 polymer ?
#
loop_
_entity_poly.entity_id
_entity_poly.type
_entity_poly.pdbx_seq_one_letter_code
_entity_poly.pdbx_strand_id
1 'polypeptide(L)'
;MNDKGDFFPLWGTCLGFELLNYLAMNKLWMKACDAEDIASNIEFVKGYEESRMFQDLDRSLANKMESQTVVVHYHQWCITPKNFTVSGLDKYFKVLALNQDSRNLTFVSIVEAYNYPFYGVSFHPEKVIFEWIIFKSRKHIPHNSDAIRVSQYFANFFVDEARKSSHHFSSKKEEDATLIYNYDPVFTGQYENNPNEQIYYFTQ
;
A
#
# COMPACT_ATOMS: atom_id res chain seq x y z
N MET A 1 -5.52 16.52 -9.36
CA MET A 1 -6.72 17.22 -8.85
C MET A 1 -7.93 16.33 -9.12
N ASN A 2 -8.99 16.46 -8.36
CA ASN A 2 -10.30 15.86 -8.64
C ASN A 2 -11.07 16.72 -9.67
N ASP A 3 -12.27 16.29 -10.04
CA ASP A 3 -13.10 16.95 -11.07
C ASP A 3 -13.48 18.40 -10.74
N LYS A 4 -13.38 18.80 -9.46
CA LYS A 4 -13.64 20.18 -9.00
C LYS A 4 -12.37 21.02 -8.91
N GLY A 5 -11.22 20.49 -9.34
CA GLY A 5 -9.92 21.18 -9.28
C GLY A 5 -9.26 21.12 -7.90
N ASP A 6 -9.83 20.39 -6.94
CA ASP A 6 -9.26 20.24 -5.60
C ASP A 6 -8.28 19.06 -5.54
N PHE A 7 -7.20 19.19 -4.77
CA PHE A 7 -6.19 18.14 -4.66
C PHE A 7 -6.39 17.36 -3.36
N PHE A 8 -6.88 16.13 -3.49
CA PHE A 8 -7.12 15.24 -2.36
C PHE A 8 -6.61 13.83 -2.68
N PRO A 9 -5.43 13.44 -2.18
CA PRO A 9 -4.84 12.16 -2.51
C PRO A 9 -5.48 11.00 -1.73
N LEU A 10 -5.54 9.83 -2.36
CA LEU A 10 -6.02 8.58 -1.73
C LEU A 10 -4.91 7.53 -1.78
N TRP A 11 -4.79 6.76 -0.69
CA TRP A 11 -3.87 5.64 -0.57
C TRP A 11 -4.63 4.38 -0.15
N GLY A 12 -4.43 3.29 -0.88
CA GLY A 12 -4.95 1.96 -0.54
C GLY A 12 -3.83 0.96 -0.30
N THR A 13 -3.80 0.35 0.89
CA THR A 13 -2.89 -0.76 1.23
C THR A 13 -3.71 -2.05 1.36
N CYS A 14 -3.28 -3.14 0.70
CA CYS A 14 -3.90 -4.46 0.80
C CYS A 14 -5.43 -4.39 0.57
N LEU A 15 -6.27 -4.58 1.59
CA LEU A 15 -7.73 -4.42 1.48
C LEU A 15 -8.16 -3.06 0.90
N GLY A 16 -7.43 -1.98 1.21
CA GLY A 16 -7.67 -0.66 0.62
C GLY A 16 -7.39 -0.64 -0.89
N PHE A 17 -6.37 -1.37 -1.35
CA PHE A 17 -6.12 -1.57 -2.78
C PHE A 17 -7.25 -2.38 -3.43
N GLU A 18 -7.75 -3.44 -2.80
CA GLU A 18 -8.91 -4.20 -3.29
C GLU A 18 -10.15 -3.30 -3.43
N LEU A 19 -10.39 -2.46 -2.43
CA LEU A 19 -11.49 -1.51 -2.42
C LEU A 19 -11.37 -0.48 -3.55
N LEU A 20 -10.18 0.07 -3.82
CA LEU A 20 -9.98 0.97 -4.96
C LEU A 20 -10.36 0.32 -6.29
N ASN A 21 -9.95 -0.94 -6.49
CA ASN A 21 -10.30 -1.72 -7.68
C ASN A 21 -11.81 -1.96 -7.77
N TYR A 22 -12.45 -2.30 -6.64
CA TYR A 22 -13.89 -2.49 -6.56
C TYR A 22 -14.66 -1.21 -6.89
N LEU A 23 -14.29 -0.07 -6.30
CA LEU A 23 -14.96 1.21 -6.51
C LEU A 23 -14.83 1.70 -7.95
N ALA A 24 -13.70 1.46 -8.61
CA ALA A 24 -13.50 1.83 -10.01
C ALA A 24 -14.35 0.99 -10.98
N MET A 25 -14.65 -0.28 -10.62
CA MET A 25 -15.34 -1.21 -11.52
C MET A 25 -16.75 -1.60 -11.09
N ASN A 26 -17.17 -1.20 -9.89
CA ASN A 26 -18.38 -1.67 -9.21
C ASN A 26 -18.50 -3.21 -9.20
N LYS A 27 -17.35 -3.92 -9.14
CA LYS A 27 -17.26 -5.39 -9.21
C LYS A 27 -15.88 -5.87 -8.76
N LEU A 28 -15.84 -6.98 -8.01
CA LEU A 28 -14.59 -7.67 -7.70
C LEU A 28 -14.10 -8.49 -8.89
N TRP A 29 -12.89 -8.18 -9.36
CA TRP A 29 -12.19 -8.89 -10.44
C TRP A 29 -10.98 -9.69 -9.95
N MET A 30 -10.84 -9.85 -8.64
CA MET A 30 -9.75 -10.57 -8.00
C MET A 30 -9.97 -12.09 -8.10
N LYS A 31 -8.89 -12.85 -7.96
CA LYS A 31 -8.88 -14.32 -7.89
C LYS A 31 -8.12 -14.76 -6.67
N ALA A 32 -8.46 -15.94 -6.16
CA ALA A 32 -7.73 -16.53 -5.06
C ALA A 32 -6.25 -16.74 -5.44
N CYS A 33 -5.34 -16.34 -4.56
CA CYS A 33 -3.90 -16.49 -4.70
C CYS A 33 -3.28 -16.90 -3.35
N ASP A 34 -2.03 -17.34 -3.39
CA ASP A 34 -1.29 -17.78 -2.21
C ASP A 34 -0.15 -16.78 -1.91
N ALA A 35 -0.53 -15.60 -1.43
CA ALA A 35 0.36 -14.47 -1.12
C ALA A 35 0.31 -14.09 0.37
N GLU A 36 -0.03 -15.05 1.23
CA GLU A 36 -0.03 -14.90 2.68
C GLU A 36 1.38 -15.13 3.24
N ASP A 37 1.89 -14.18 4.04
CA ASP A 37 3.23 -14.22 4.64
C ASP A 37 4.38 -14.38 3.63
N ILE A 38 4.26 -13.72 2.47
CA ILE A 38 5.31 -13.72 1.45
C ILE A 38 6.06 -12.40 1.47
N ALA A 39 7.36 -12.47 1.71
CA ALA A 39 8.25 -11.34 1.49
C ALA A 39 8.95 -11.43 0.15
N SER A 40 9.03 -10.30 -0.55
CA SER A 40 9.47 -10.23 -1.94
C SER A 40 10.23 -8.93 -2.23
N ASN A 41 10.87 -8.91 -3.39
CA ASN A 41 11.29 -7.70 -4.10
C ASN A 41 10.08 -7.05 -4.81
N ILE A 42 10.31 -5.95 -5.51
CA ILE A 42 9.32 -5.29 -6.38
C ILE A 42 9.73 -5.53 -7.83
N GLU A 43 8.84 -6.11 -8.64
CA GLU A 43 9.08 -6.30 -10.08
C GLU A 43 8.47 -5.13 -10.86
N PHE A 44 9.24 -4.06 -11.06
CA PHE A 44 8.76 -2.89 -11.81
C PHE A 44 8.41 -3.23 -13.25
N VAL A 45 7.36 -2.60 -13.77
CA VAL A 45 7.06 -2.64 -15.21
C VAL A 45 7.83 -1.55 -15.95
N LYS A 46 8.05 -1.73 -17.25
CA LYS A 46 8.72 -0.72 -18.08
C LYS A 46 8.00 0.64 -18.00
N GLY A 47 8.75 1.71 -17.74
CA GLY A 47 8.22 3.08 -17.69
C GLY A 47 7.58 3.45 -16.34
N TYR A 48 7.90 2.71 -15.27
CA TYR A 48 7.52 3.06 -13.91
C TYR A 48 8.18 4.38 -13.47
N GLU A 49 9.35 4.71 -14.01
CA GLU A 49 10.12 5.92 -13.71
C GLU A 49 9.38 7.20 -14.16
N GLU A 50 8.44 7.08 -15.11
CA GLU A 50 7.60 8.19 -15.55
C GLU A 50 6.35 8.39 -14.67
N SER A 51 6.17 7.54 -13.65
CA SER A 51 5.05 7.62 -12.72
C SER A 51 5.24 8.74 -11.70
N ARG A 52 4.14 9.26 -11.16
CA ARG A 52 4.23 10.23 -10.06
C ARG A 52 4.87 9.59 -8.83
N MET A 53 4.55 8.32 -8.57
CA MET A 53 5.07 7.57 -7.43
C MET A 53 6.58 7.35 -7.48
N PHE A 54 7.20 7.24 -8.67
CA PHE A 54 8.61 6.85 -8.80
C PHE A 54 9.49 7.80 -9.62
N GLN A 55 8.98 8.92 -10.13
CA GLN A 55 9.79 9.90 -10.87
C GLN A 55 11.00 10.46 -10.08
N ASP A 56 10.87 10.53 -8.76
CA ASP A 56 11.93 11.02 -7.86
C ASP A 56 12.65 9.87 -7.11
N LEU A 57 12.40 8.61 -7.50
CA LEU A 57 13.02 7.45 -6.87
C LEU A 57 14.52 7.41 -7.22
N ASP A 58 15.38 7.46 -6.21
CA ASP A 58 16.80 7.29 -6.39
C ASP A 58 17.13 5.92 -6.98
N ARG A 59 17.99 5.91 -8.01
CA ARG A 59 18.35 4.68 -8.75
C ARG A 59 18.97 3.62 -7.85
N SER A 60 19.73 4.00 -6.83
CA SER A 60 20.30 3.05 -5.87
C SER A 60 19.18 2.36 -5.09
N LEU A 61 18.18 3.11 -4.62
CA LEU A 61 17.03 2.54 -3.92
C LEU A 61 16.13 1.70 -4.86
N ALA A 62 15.94 2.12 -6.11
CA ALA A 62 15.24 1.32 -7.12
C ALA A 62 15.91 -0.05 -7.32
N ASN A 63 17.24 -0.08 -7.49
CA ASN A 63 17.99 -1.35 -7.60
C ASN A 63 17.81 -2.24 -6.37
N LYS A 64 17.69 -1.65 -5.16
CA LYS A 64 17.40 -2.42 -3.93
C LYS A 64 15.98 -2.99 -3.95
N MET A 65 15.00 -2.19 -4.35
CA MET A 65 13.62 -2.65 -4.52
C MET A 65 13.53 -3.84 -5.49
N GLU A 66 14.30 -3.84 -6.58
CA GLU A 66 14.29 -4.91 -7.58
C GLU A 66 15.08 -6.17 -7.16
N SER A 67 16.13 -6.02 -6.35
CA SER A 67 17.08 -7.13 -6.09
C SER A 67 16.99 -7.74 -4.68
N GLN A 68 16.30 -7.08 -3.75
CA GLN A 68 16.22 -7.53 -2.35
C GLN A 68 14.79 -7.74 -1.89
N THR A 69 14.63 -8.60 -0.90
CA THR A 69 13.37 -8.78 -0.17
C THR A 69 13.10 -7.55 0.70
N VAL A 70 12.20 -6.68 0.24
CA VAL A 70 11.94 -5.35 0.84
C VAL A 70 10.47 -5.09 1.19
N VAL A 71 9.53 -5.89 0.68
CA VAL A 71 8.10 -5.77 0.97
C VAL A 71 7.53 -7.09 1.48
N VAL A 72 6.34 -7.04 2.09
CA VAL A 72 5.63 -8.24 2.59
C VAL A 72 4.16 -8.22 2.20
N HIS A 73 3.65 -9.37 1.78
CA HIS A 73 2.27 -9.62 1.37
C HIS A 73 1.54 -10.45 2.44
N TYR A 74 0.29 -10.08 2.73
CA TYR A 74 -0.63 -10.78 3.61
C TYR A 74 -2.04 -10.76 3.00
N HIS A 75 -2.18 -11.36 1.82
CA HIS A 75 -3.46 -11.41 1.12
C HIS A 75 -3.67 -12.73 0.38
N GLN A 76 -4.95 -13.06 0.21
CA GLN A 76 -5.41 -14.29 -0.45
C GLN A 76 -6.16 -14.00 -1.74
N TRP A 77 -6.29 -12.72 -2.11
CA TRP A 77 -6.96 -12.25 -3.30
C TRP A 77 -6.02 -11.37 -4.11
N CYS A 78 -5.83 -11.74 -5.36
CA CYS A 78 -4.92 -11.06 -6.27
C CYS A 78 -5.66 -10.65 -7.55
N ILE A 79 -5.31 -9.48 -8.10
CA ILE A 79 -5.72 -9.12 -9.45
C ILE A 79 -4.59 -9.40 -10.44
N THR A 80 -4.84 -10.32 -11.36
CA THR A 80 -3.86 -10.66 -12.40
C THR A 80 -3.84 -9.58 -13.48
N PRO A 81 -2.72 -9.39 -14.22
CA PRO A 81 -2.67 -8.44 -15.33
C PRO A 81 -3.79 -8.65 -16.36
N LYS A 82 -4.11 -9.93 -16.67
CA LYS A 82 -5.23 -10.27 -17.54
C LYS A 82 -6.58 -9.79 -17.00
N ASN A 83 -6.87 -10.03 -15.72
CA ASN A 83 -8.12 -9.59 -15.11
C ASN A 83 -8.18 -8.06 -15.02
N PHE A 84 -7.05 -7.41 -14.76
CA PHE A 84 -6.92 -5.96 -14.73
C PHE A 84 -7.33 -5.34 -16.07
N THR A 85 -6.77 -5.81 -17.18
CA THR A 85 -7.15 -5.35 -18.54
C THR A 85 -8.60 -5.71 -18.90
N VAL A 86 -9.03 -6.96 -18.68
CA VAL A 86 -10.40 -7.38 -19.06
C VAL A 86 -11.47 -6.63 -18.27
N SER A 87 -11.18 -6.27 -17.02
CA SER A 87 -12.09 -5.44 -16.24
C SER A 87 -12.21 -4.02 -16.78
N GLY A 88 -11.16 -3.48 -17.41
CA GLY A 88 -11.06 -2.07 -17.81
C GLY A 88 -10.42 -1.17 -16.76
N LEU A 89 -9.84 -1.73 -15.69
CA LEU A 89 -9.07 -0.99 -14.69
C LEU A 89 -7.86 -0.27 -15.30
N ASP A 90 -7.30 -0.82 -16.38
CA ASP A 90 -6.21 -0.21 -17.16
C ASP A 90 -6.58 1.11 -17.85
N LYS A 91 -7.86 1.48 -17.87
CA LYS A 91 -8.31 2.83 -18.29
C LYS A 91 -8.21 3.86 -17.17
N TYR A 92 -8.17 3.42 -15.92
CA TYR A 92 -8.16 4.28 -14.74
C TYR A 92 -6.82 4.31 -14.04
N PHE A 93 -6.11 3.18 -14.06
CA PHE A 93 -4.90 2.96 -13.29
C PHE A 93 -3.75 2.48 -14.18
N LYS A 94 -2.59 3.12 -14.03
CA LYS A 94 -1.31 2.65 -14.54
C LYS A 94 -0.75 1.61 -13.57
N VAL A 95 -0.42 0.43 -14.09
CA VAL A 95 0.36 -0.57 -13.34
C VAL A 95 1.80 -0.11 -13.27
N LEU A 96 2.39 -0.13 -12.08
CA LEU A 96 3.78 0.27 -11.84
C LEU A 96 4.68 -0.92 -11.46
N ALA A 97 4.12 -1.94 -10.82
CA ALA A 97 4.84 -3.15 -10.48
C ALA A 97 3.92 -4.37 -10.44
N LEU A 98 4.54 -5.53 -10.62
CA LEU A 98 3.97 -6.86 -10.48
C LEU A 98 4.70 -7.62 -9.37
N ASN A 99 4.10 -8.71 -8.92
CA ASN A 99 4.74 -9.72 -8.09
C ASN A 99 4.14 -11.09 -8.39
N GLN A 100 4.71 -12.14 -7.78
CA GLN A 100 4.23 -13.51 -7.89
C GLN A 100 3.87 -14.08 -6.52
N ASP A 101 2.80 -14.88 -6.48
CA ASP A 101 2.43 -15.65 -5.31
C ASP A 101 3.33 -16.90 -5.14
N SER A 102 3.19 -17.68 -4.08
CA SER A 102 4.00 -18.89 -3.83
C SER A 102 3.88 -19.97 -4.93
N ARG A 103 2.85 -19.87 -5.78
CA ARG A 103 2.53 -20.79 -6.88
C ARG A 103 2.82 -20.16 -8.26
N ASN A 104 3.60 -19.09 -8.30
CA ASN A 104 3.99 -18.35 -9.51
C ASN A 104 2.81 -17.67 -10.25
N LEU A 105 1.70 -17.38 -9.56
CA LEU A 105 0.64 -16.54 -10.12
C LEU A 105 1.10 -15.08 -10.12
N THR A 106 1.28 -14.49 -11.30
CA THR A 106 1.58 -13.06 -11.42
C THR A 106 0.36 -12.19 -11.11
N PHE A 107 0.56 -11.17 -10.27
CA PHE A 107 -0.45 -10.19 -9.89
C PHE A 107 0.08 -8.76 -9.88
N VAL A 108 -0.83 -7.80 -9.99
CA VAL A 108 -0.54 -6.36 -9.90
C VAL A 108 -0.27 -6.00 -8.44
N SER A 109 0.91 -5.43 -8.15
CA SER A 109 1.30 -5.08 -6.78
C SER A 109 1.32 -3.58 -6.50
N ILE A 110 1.49 -2.75 -7.52
CA ILE A 110 1.47 -1.28 -7.39
C ILE A 110 0.71 -0.66 -8.56
N VAL A 111 -0.18 0.29 -8.23
CA VAL A 111 -0.89 1.13 -9.21
C VAL A 111 -0.92 2.59 -8.81
N GLU A 112 -1.05 3.45 -9.80
CA GLU A 112 -1.48 4.85 -9.61
C GLU A 112 -2.55 5.21 -10.64
N ALA A 113 -3.50 6.09 -10.31
CA ALA A 113 -4.52 6.51 -11.26
C ALA A 113 -3.93 7.45 -12.34
N TYR A 114 -4.46 7.44 -13.56
CA TYR A 114 -3.97 8.35 -14.60
C TYR A 114 -4.27 9.82 -14.27
N ASN A 115 -5.52 10.10 -13.88
CA ASN A 115 -6.03 11.48 -13.76
C ASN A 115 -6.17 11.97 -12.31
N TYR A 116 -6.16 11.05 -11.35
CA TYR A 116 -6.40 11.35 -9.94
C TYR A 116 -5.16 11.01 -9.09
N PRO A 117 -4.93 11.71 -7.97
CA PRO A 117 -3.85 11.38 -7.04
C PRO A 117 -4.21 10.16 -6.17
N PHE A 118 -4.61 9.07 -6.80
CA PHE A 118 -5.00 7.81 -6.14
C PHE A 118 -3.91 6.77 -6.36
N TYR A 119 -3.51 6.14 -5.27
CA TYR A 119 -2.36 5.24 -5.20
C TYR A 119 -2.76 3.96 -4.50
N GLY A 120 -2.22 2.82 -4.93
CA GLY A 120 -2.54 1.55 -4.32
C GLY A 120 -1.38 0.57 -4.36
N VAL A 121 -1.18 -0.13 -3.24
CA VAL A 121 -0.20 -1.21 -3.08
C VAL A 121 -0.87 -2.44 -2.50
N SER A 122 -0.54 -3.62 -3.01
CA SER A 122 -1.09 -4.88 -2.46
C SER A 122 -0.29 -5.42 -1.27
N PHE A 123 0.99 -5.03 -1.14
CA PHE A 123 1.83 -5.34 0.03
C PHE A 123 1.62 -4.34 1.17
N HIS A 124 2.25 -4.61 2.31
CA HIS A 124 2.17 -3.83 3.54
C HIS A 124 3.49 -3.08 3.82
N PRO A 125 3.69 -1.85 3.31
CA PRO A 125 4.90 -1.08 3.61
C PRO A 125 5.02 -0.75 5.11
N GLU A 126 3.91 -0.56 5.82
CA GLU A 126 3.89 -0.18 7.24
C GLU A 126 4.46 -1.27 8.15
N LYS A 127 4.25 -2.55 7.81
CA LYS A 127 4.62 -3.68 8.67
C LYS A 127 6.13 -3.82 8.85
N VAL A 128 6.89 -3.48 7.81
CA VAL A 128 8.36 -3.54 7.81
C VAL A 128 8.99 -2.73 8.95
N ILE A 129 8.40 -1.59 9.30
CA ILE A 129 8.94 -0.69 10.32
C ILE A 129 8.34 -1.00 11.70
N PHE A 130 7.04 -1.29 11.75
CA PHE A 130 6.29 -1.22 13.00
C PHE A 130 5.85 -2.57 13.58
N GLU A 131 5.85 -3.65 12.79
CA GLU A 131 5.30 -4.94 13.24
C GLU A 131 6.36 -6.01 13.45
N TRP A 132 6.53 -6.47 14.68
CA TRP A 132 7.60 -7.40 15.09
C TRP A 132 7.09 -8.77 15.51
N ILE A 133 5.82 -9.05 15.20
CA ILE A 133 5.15 -10.27 15.62
C ILE A 133 5.75 -11.48 14.89
N ILE A 134 6.49 -12.30 15.64
CA ILE A 134 7.03 -13.57 15.18
C ILE A 134 6.14 -14.70 15.70
N PHE A 135 5.17 -15.13 14.88
CA PHE A 135 4.40 -16.35 15.15
C PHE A 135 4.73 -17.43 14.10
N LYS A 136 4.25 -18.67 14.33
CA LYS A 136 4.53 -19.81 13.43
C LYS A 136 4.19 -19.54 11.95
N SER A 137 3.19 -18.70 11.69
CA SER A 137 2.68 -18.34 10.36
C SER A 137 3.03 -16.91 9.89
N ARG A 138 3.83 -16.16 10.65
CA ARG A 138 4.26 -14.80 10.30
C ARG A 138 5.73 -14.61 10.66
N LYS A 139 6.62 -14.91 9.72
CA LYS A 139 8.07 -14.90 9.95
C LYS A 139 8.85 -14.11 8.91
N HIS A 140 8.19 -13.68 7.84
CA HIS A 140 8.90 -13.21 6.66
C HIS A 140 8.97 -11.69 6.55
N ILE A 141 8.40 -10.92 7.48
CA ILE A 141 8.49 -9.44 7.45
C ILE A 141 9.96 -9.02 7.35
N PRO A 142 10.38 -8.32 6.28
CA PRO A 142 11.77 -7.97 6.09
C PRO A 142 12.13 -6.73 6.92
N HIS A 143 12.88 -6.90 8.01
CA HIS A 143 13.34 -5.78 8.86
C HIS A 143 14.75 -5.25 8.50
N ASN A 144 15.23 -5.52 7.28
CA ASN A 144 16.55 -5.05 6.86
C ASN A 144 16.53 -3.53 6.55
N SER A 145 17.70 -2.90 6.59
CA SER A 145 17.81 -1.44 6.42
C SER A 145 17.26 -0.93 5.09
N ASP A 146 17.39 -1.69 4.00
CA ASP A 146 16.90 -1.28 2.69
C ASP A 146 15.37 -1.40 2.64
N ALA A 147 14.77 -2.43 3.26
CA ALA A 147 13.32 -2.55 3.43
C ALA A 147 12.73 -1.36 4.19
N ILE A 148 13.36 -0.95 5.29
CA ILE A 148 12.92 0.24 6.06
C ILE A 148 12.95 1.50 5.19
N ARG A 149 14.01 1.69 4.39
CA ARG A 149 14.11 2.83 3.46
C ARG A 149 13.03 2.81 2.39
N VAL A 150 12.69 1.63 1.88
CA VAL A 150 11.59 1.43 0.92
C VAL A 150 10.24 1.81 1.54
N SER A 151 9.95 1.34 2.74
CA SER A 151 8.72 1.70 3.46
C SER A 151 8.62 3.19 3.75
N GLN A 152 9.73 3.81 4.17
CA GLN A 152 9.79 5.26 4.40
C GLN A 152 9.59 6.06 3.09
N TYR A 153 10.08 5.56 1.95
CA TYR A 153 9.88 6.19 0.65
C TYR A 153 8.38 6.32 0.32
N PHE A 154 7.61 5.24 0.46
CA PHE A 154 6.16 5.27 0.22
C PHE A 154 5.42 6.24 1.14
N ALA A 155 5.79 6.26 2.43
CA ALA A 155 5.21 7.20 3.39
C ALA A 155 5.55 8.65 3.03
N ASN A 156 6.80 8.95 2.70
CA ASN A 156 7.23 10.30 2.30
C ASN A 156 6.48 10.77 1.06
N PHE A 157 6.42 9.93 0.02
CA PHE A 157 5.69 10.22 -1.21
C PHE A 157 4.23 10.58 -0.93
N PHE A 158 3.51 9.76 -0.15
CA PHE A 158 2.10 10.03 0.10
C PHE A 158 1.88 11.29 0.96
N VAL A 159 2.76 11.56 1.93
CA VAL A 159 2.71 12.80 2.71
C VAL A 159 3.01 14.03 1.83
N ASP A 160 3.94 13.92 0.87
CA ASP A 160 4.19 14.98 -0.11
C ASP A 160 3.00 15.23 -1.04
N GLU A 161 2.26 14.19 -1.41
CA GLU A 161 0.98 14.34 -2.10
C GLU A 161 -0.05 15.06 -1.22
N ALA A 162 -0.16 14.72 0.07
CA ALA A 162 -1.10 15.34 0.99
C ALA A 162 -0.81 16.85 1.19
N ARG A 163 0.47 17.26 1.18
CA ARG A 163 0.88 18.68 1.25
C ARG A 163 0.39 19.54 0.09
N LYS A 164 -0.03 18.93 -1.03
CA LYS A 164 -0.61 19.66 -2.18
C LYS A 164 -2.07 20.04 -1.95
N SER A 165 -2.71 19.50 -0.91
CA SER A 165 -4.04 19.92 -0.48
C SER A 165 -3.99 21.20 0.36
N SER A 166 -5.01 22.05 0.22
CA SER A 166 -5.18 23.26 1.05
C SER A 166 -6.15 23.05 2.21
N HIS A 167 -6.65 21.83 2.40
CA HIS A 167 -7.61 21.50 3.46
C HIS A 167 -7.01 21.71 4.86
N HIS A 168 -7.86 22.19 5.75
CA HIS A 168 -7.57 22.43 7.16
C HIS A 168 -8.87 22.37 7.95
N PHE A 169 -8.79 22.12 9.26
CA PHE A 169 -9.94 22.17 10.16
C PHE A 169 -10.47 23.60 10.30
N SER A 170 -11.76 23.74 10.62
CA SER A 170 -12.38 25.06 10.79
C SER A 170 -11.85 25.83 11.99
N SER A 171 -11.32 25.11 12.99
CA SER A 171 -10.69 25.69 14.18
C SER A 171 -9.66 24.75 14.80
N LYS A 172 -8.72 25.31 15.57
CA LYS A 172 -7.75 24.53 16.34
C LYS A 172 -8.41 23.57 17.33
N LYS A 173 -9.52 23.98 17.94
CA LYS A 173 -10.28 23.15 18.88
C LYS A 173 -10.83 21.88 18.20
N GLU A 174 -11.33 22.00 16.97
CA GLU A 174 -11.85 20.88 16.19
C GLU A 174 -10.72 19.92 15.78
N GLU A 175 -9.59 20.47 15.31
CA GLU A 175 -8.38 19.69 15.02
C GLU A 175 -7.93 18.91 16.26
N ASP A 176 -7.72 19.59 17.39
CA ASP A 176 -7.24 18.98 18.63
C ASP A 176 -8.16 17.87 19.14
N ALA A 177 -9.48 17.97 18.93
CA ALA A 177 -10.43 16.94 19.31
C ALA A 177 -10.46 15.72 18.37
N THR A 178 -9.92 15.84 17.15
CA THR A 178 -10.01 14.81 16.09
C THR A 178 -8.72 13.99 15.96
N LEU A 179 -7.58 14.52 16.36
CA LEU A 179 -6.28 13.86 16.19
C LEU A 179 -6.19 12.52 16.92
N ILE A 180 -5.37 11.60 16.37
CA ILE A 180 -5.12 10.27 16.95
C ILE A 180 -4.51 10.33 18.36
N TYR A 181 -3.93 11.48 18.74
CA TYR A 181 -3.37 11.73 20.08
C TYR A 181 -4.39 11.65 21.23
N ASN A 182 -5.68 11.68 20.93
CA ASN A 182 -6.75 11.54 21.93
C ASN A 182 -7.08 10.09 22.29
N TYR A 183 -6.40 9.12 21.69
CA TYR A 183 -6.72 7.71 21.81
C TYR A 183 -5.50 6.93 22.29
N ASP A 184 -5.74 5.92 23.13
CA ASP A 184 -4.71 5.01 23.60
C ASP A 184 -4.79 3.68 22.83
N PRO A 185 -3.68 3.22 22.22
CA PRO A 185 -3.66 1.90 21.62
C PRO A 185 -3.57 0.80 22.68
N VAL A 186 -4.11 -0.38 22.36
CA VAL A 186 -3.98 -1.59 23.18
C VAL A 186 -2.81 -2.42 22.67
N PHE A 187 -1.94 -2.89 23.56
CA PHE A 187 -0.90 -3.86 23.22
C PHE A 187 -1.52 -5.23 22.93
N THR A 188 -1.58 -5.58 21.65
CA THR A 188 -2.23 -6.79 21.14
C THR A 188 -1.26 -7.87 20.69
N GLY A 189 0.01 -7.55 20.49
CA GLY A 189 1.04 -8.51 20.08
C GLY A 189 1.28 -9.65 21.09
N GLN A 190 0.90 -9.45 22.36
CA GLN A 190 0.95 -10.49 23.40
C GLN A 190 -0.09 -11.62 23.21
N TYR A 191 -1.14 -11.40 22.41
CA TYR A 191 -2.20 -12.39 22.21
C TYR A 191 -1.91 -13.25 20.98
N GLU A 192 -2.07 -14.57 21.13
CA GLU A 192 -1.86 -15.50 20.03
C GLU A 192 -2.74 -15.14 18.81
N ASN A 193 -2.12 -15.15 17.62
CA ASN A 193 -2.73 -14.88 16.31
C ASN A 193 -3.08 -13.43 15.95
N ASN A 194 -2.75 -12.42 16.78
CA ASN A 194 -2.92 -11.03 16.36
C ASN A 194 -1.83 -10.62 15.33
N PRO A 195 -2.18 -10.02 14.17
CA PRO A 195 -1.20 -9.51 13.18
C PRO A 195 -0.46 -8.24 13.56
N ASN A 196 -0.90 -7.54 14.62
CA ASN A 196 -0.41 -6.21 14.93
C ASN A 196 0.01 -6.09 16.40
N GLU A 197 1.15 -5.43 16.64
CA GLU A 197 1.70 -5.16 17.96
C GLU A 197 0.71 -4.33 18.77
N GLN A 198 0.11 -3.32 18.14
CA GLN A 198 -0.83 -2.41 18.77
C GLN A 198 -2.04 -2.13 17.88
N ILE A 199 -3.22 -1.98 18.49
CA ILE A 199 -4.48 -1.66 17.80
C ILE A 199 -5.22 -0.57 18.57
N TYR A 200 -5.75 0.42 17.85
CA TYR A 200 -6.72 1.38 18.37
C TYR A 200 -8.15 0.83 18.23
N TYR A 201 -8.92 0.85 19.31
CA TYR A 201 -10.34 0.47 19.32
C TYR A 201 -11.20 1.71 19.52
N PHE A 202 -12.26 1.85 18.72
CA PHE A 202 -13.18 2.99 18.77
C PHE A 202 -14.60 2.49 19.07
N THR A 203 -15.29 3.14 19.99
CA THR A 203 -16.72 2.91 20.24
C THR A 203 -17.54 3.62 19.16
N GLN A 204 -18.56 2.93 18.63
CA GLN A 204 -19.56 3.52 17.75
C GLN A 204 -20.50 4.45 18.53
#